data_AF-A0A9P5RHR1-F1
#
_entry.id   AF-A0A9P5RHR1-F1
#
_cell.length_a   1.000
_cell.length_b   1.000
_cell.length_c   1.000
_cell.angle_alpha   90.00
_cell.angle_beta   90.00
_cell.angle_gamma   90.00
#
_symmetry.space_group_name_H-M   'P 1'
#
loop_
_entity.id
_entity.type
_entity.pdbx_description
1 polymer ?
#
loop_
_entity_poly.entity_id
_entity_poly.type
_entity_poly.pdbx_seq_one_letter_code
_entity_poly.pdbx_strand_id
1 'polypeptide(L)'
;MILVYFILDLLLALGITRAQLTALAVVSRNDYSKNIWSLGPATNFSIIRPINSLDPKEVVHSYLADTRVISKNKDEKVFEGSIRVSIDRRQTKLDRVDSTSDTQILYEQLRLHFKELCTRHNELQRLRMQELHPRQFIDNSQSLF
;
A
#
# COMPACT_ATOMS: atom_id res chain seq x y z
N MET A 1 4.36 -11.86 -12.81
CA MET A 1 4.47 -10.41 -13.02
C MET A 1 4.21 -9.72 -11.69
N ILE A 2 5.13 -8.91 -11.20
CA ILE A 2 4.96 -8.19 -9.94
C ILE A 2 4.76 -6.72 -10.23
N LEU A 3 3.62 -6.20 -9.78
CA LEU A 3 3.25 -4.81 -9.89
C LEU A 3 3.85 -4.08 -8.69
N VAL A 4 4.70 -3.10 -8.97
CA VAL A 4 5.29 -2.22 -7.96
C VAL A 4 4.63 -0.86 -8.12
N TYR A 5 4.02 -0.37 -7.04
CA TYR A 5 3.37 0.94 -7.02
C TYR A 5 4.18 1.90 -6.15
N PHE A 6 4.57 3.03 -6.73
CA PHE A 6 5.13 4.14 -5.95
C PHE A 6 3.99 5.03 -5.46
N ILE A 7 3.95 5.25 -4.14
CA ILE A 7 2.79 5.90 -3.51
C ILE A 7 2.61 7.35 -3.97
N LEU A 8 3.69 8.09 -4.24
CA LEU A 8 3.56 9.47 -4.70
C LEU A 8 2.98 9.54 -6.11
N ASP A 9 3.45 8.68 -7.01
CA ASP A 9 2.92 8.59 -8.38
C ASP A 9 1.44 8.19 -8.37
N LEU A 10 1.07 7.25 -7.49
CA LEU A 10 -0.32 6.84 -7.33
C LEU A 10 -1.21 7.98 -6.85
N LEU A 11 -0.80 8.70 -5.80
CA LEU A 11 -1.55 9.83 -5.26
C LEU A 11 -1.69 10.96 -6.30
N LEU A 12 -0.62 11.23 -7.04
CA LEU A 12 -0.60 12.24 -8.10
C LEU A 12 -1.53 11.84 -9.27
N ALA A 13 -1.44 10.59 -9.74
CA ALA A 13 -2.27 10.09 -10.84
C ALA A 13 -3.77 10.07 -10.47
N LEU A 14 -4.09 9.77 -9.21
CA LEU A 14 -5.47 9.77 -8.71
C LEU A 14 -5.96 11.17 -8.30
N GLY A 15 -5.06 12.14 -8.13
CA GLY A 15 -5.39 13.48 -7.67
C GLY A 15 -6.02 13.49 -6.27
N ILE A 16 -5.52 12.66 -5.36
CA ILE A 16 -6.00 12.56 -3.97
C ILE A 16 -4.85 12.64 -2.98
N THR A 17 -5.17 13.03 -1.74
CA THR A 17 -4.22 13.05 -0.63
C THR A 17 -4.03 11.66 -0.04
N ARG A 18 -2.97 11.50 0.75
CA ARG A 18 -2.75 10.28 1.53
C ARG A 18 -3.92 10.02 2.50
N ALA A 19 -4.50 11.06 3.11
CA ALA A 19 -5.64 10.93 4.01
C ALA A 19 -6.87 10.36 3.29
N GLN A 20 -7.16 10.87 2.09
CA GLN A 20 -8.23 10.36 1.23
C GLN A 20 -7.97 8.90 0.80
N LEU A 21 -6.74 8.55 0.43
CA LEU A 21 -6.39 7.17 0.08
C LEU A 21 -6.53 6.23 1.30
N THR A 22 -6.11 6.66 2.48
CA THR A 22 -6.27 5.89 3.72
C THR A 22 -7.75 5.70 4.05
N ALA A 23 -8.58 6.75 3.96
CA ALA A 23 -10.02 6.65 4.13
C ALA A 23 -10.65 5.69 3.11
N LEU A 24 -10.21 5.74 1.84
CA LEU A 24 -10.68 4.84 0.79
C LEU A 24 -10.36 3.38 1.12
N ALA A 25 -9.18 3.10 1.67
CA ALA A 25 -8.80 1.77 2.14
C ALA A 25 -9.64 1.31 3.33
N VAL A 26 -10.02 2.24 4.23
CA VAL A 26 -10.88 1.96 5.38
C VAL A 26 -12.30 1.58 4.96
N VAL A 27 -12.93 2.37 4.09
CA VAL A 27 -14.35 2.19 3.75
C VAL A 27 -14.57 1.13 2.67
N SER A 28 -13.53 0.83 1.88
CA SER A 28 -13.54 -0.29 0.94
C SER A 28 -13.31 -1.61 1.67
N ARG A 29 -13.74 -2.72 1.07
CA ARG A 29 -13.55 -4.05 1.66
C ARG A 29 -12.06 -4.29 1.93
N ASN A 30 -11.72 -4.60 3.17
CA ASN A 30 -10.38 -4.92 3.64
C ASN A 30 -10.46 -6.10 4.64
N ASP A 31 -9.31 -6.50 5.20
CA ASP A 31 -9.22 -7.63 6.12
C ASP A 31 -9.93 -7.38 7.47
N TYR A 32 -10.21 -6.11 7.79
CA TYR A 32 -10.76 -5.67 9.07
C TYR A 32 -12.21 -5.19 9.00
N SER A 33 -12.77 -5.00 7.80
CA SER A 33 -14.11 -4.47 7.60
C SER A 33 -14.69 -4.85 6.24
N LYS A 34 -16.00 -5.05 6.21
CA LYS A 34 -16.76 -5.20 4.97
C LYS A 34 -17.08 -3.82 4.42
N ASN A 35 -17.11 -3.71 3.10
CA ASN A 35 -17.62 -2.53 2.43
C ASN A 35 -19.12 -2.36 2.69
N ILE A 36 -19.61 -1.13 2.55
CA ILE A 36 -21.04 -0.86 2.54
C ILE A 36 -21.68 -1.56 1.34
N TRP A 37 -22.80 -2.25 1.57
CA TRP A 37 -23.52 -2.97 0.53
C TRP A 37 -23.88 -2.01 -0.62
N SER A 38 -23.77 -2.49 -1.86
CA SER A 38 -24.02 -1.73 -3.11
C SER A 38 -23.04 -0.61 -3.47
N LEU A 39 -22.05 -0.29 -2.64
CA LEU A 39 -21.01 0.68 -3.00
C LEU A 39 -19.75 -0.02 -3.50
N GLY A 40 -19.25 0.35 -4.67
CA GLY A 40 -17.99 -0.16 -5.21
C GLY A 40 -16.81 0.77 -4.91
N PRO A 41 -15.55 0.33 -5.13
CA PRO A 41 -14.38 1.18 -4.96
C PRO A 41 -14.43 2.49 -5.75
N ALA A 42 -14.98 2.46 -6.97
CA ALA A 42 -15.15 3.66 -7.80
C ALA A 42 -16.17 4.65 -7.19
N THR A 43 -17.28 4.15 -6.65
CA THR A 43 -18.28 4.98 -5.97
C THR A 43 -17.68 5.58 -4.70
N ASN A 44 -17.01 4.76 -3.88
CA ASN A 44 -16.32 5.23 -2.67
C ASN A 44 -15.31 6.33 -3.00
N PHE A 45 -14.51 6.12 -4.05
CA PHE A 45 -13.56 7.13 -4.55
C PHE A 45 -14.27 8.43 -4.97
N SER A 46 -15.38 8.34 -5.71
CA SER A 46 -16.14 9.53 -6.15
C SER A 46 -16.75 10.34 -5.00
N ILE A 47 -16.99 9.70 -3.86
CA ILE A 47 -17.49 10.35 -2.64
C ILE A 47 -16.34 10.96 -1.84
N ILE A 48 -15.22 10.25 -1.73
CA ILE A 48 -14.05 10.68 -0.94
C ILE A 48 -13.25 11.80 -1.62
N ARG A 49 -13.07 11.73 -2.94
CA ARG A 49 -12.24 12.66 -3.71
C ARG A 49 -12.53 14.15 -3.42
N PRO A 50 -13.80 14.62 -3.31
CA PRO A 50 -14.07 16.03 -3.01
C PRO A 50 -13.90 16.41 -1.52
N ILE A 51 -13.68 15.47 -0.60
CA ILE A 51 -13.57 15.76 0.83
C ILE A 51 -12.16 16.27 1.15
N ASN A 52 -12.05 17.57 1.42
CA ASN A 52 -10.79 18.23 1.71
C ASN A 52 -10.47 18.21 3.21
N SER A 53 -9.96 17.09 3.70
CA SER A 53 -9.34 17.00 5.02
C SER A 53 -7.99 16.29 4.94
N LEU A 54 -7.07 16.68 5.82
CA LEU A 54 -5.78 16.02 6.04
C LEU A 54 -5.85 14.93 7.12
N ASP A 55 -6.95 14.89 7.89
CA ASP A 55 -7.21 13.82 8.85
C ASP A 55 -8.06 12.72 8.19
N PRO A 56 -7.53 11.49 8.01
CA PRO A 56 -8.31 10.40 7.45
C PRO A 56 -9.56 10.05 8.27
N LYS A 57 -9.62 10.33 9.58
CA LYS A 57 -10.84 10.10 10.38
C LYS A 57 -11.96 11.04 9.97
N GLU A 58 -11.66 12.33 9.82
CA GLU A 58 -12.61 13.31 9.33
C GLU A 58 -13.10 12.99 7.91
N VAL A 59 -12.23 12.45 7.06
CA VAL A 59 -12.63 12.00 5.72
C VAL A 59 -13.60 10.83 5.80
N VAL A 60 -13.36 9.84 6.65
CA VAL A 60 -14.28 8.71 6.87
C VAL A 60 -15.61 9.19 7.44
N HIS A 61 -15.59 10.07 8.44
CA HIS A 61 -16.79 10.64 9.03
C HIS A 61 -17.62 11.40 7.98
N SER A 62 -16.99 12.26 7.19
CA SER A 62 -17.64 13.01 6.11
C SER A 62 -18.20 12.09 5.01
N TYR A 63 -17.49 11.00 4.69
CA TYR A 63 -17.98 9.97 3.77
C TYR A 63 -19.27 9.31 4.30
N LEU A 64 -19.34 8.93 5.57
CA LEU A 64 -20.53 8.30 6.16
C LEU A 64 -21.74 9.25 6.23
N ALA A 65 -21.46 10.55 6.38
CA ALA A 65 -22.46 11.61 6.35
C ALA A 65 -23.00 11.90 4.93
N ASP A 66 -22.31 11.49 3.85
CA ASP A 66 -22.76 11.71 2.48
C ASP A 66 -24.09 11.00 2.21
N THR A 67 -24.99 11.69 1.51
CA THR A 67 -26.34 11.22 1.19
C THR A 67 -26.35 10.03 0.23
N ARG A 68 -25.32 9.88 -0.60
CA ARG A 68 -25.13 8.75 -1.53
C ARG A 68 -24.72 7.48 -0.81
N VAL A 69 -24.15 7.61 0.39
CA VAL A 69 -23.88 6.46 1.24
C VAL A 69 -25.18 6.06 1.89
N ILE A 70 -25.94 5.15 1.29
CA ILE A 70 -27.20 4.65 1.86
C ILE A 70 -26.94 3.24 2.39
N SER A 71 -26.88 3.11 3.72
CA SER A 71 -26.72 1.83 4.40
C SER A 71 -27.83 1.69 5.44
N LYS A 72 -28.43 0.50 5.53
CA LYS A 72 -29.29 0.15 6.67
C LYS A 72 -28.52 0.17 7.99
N ASN A 73 -27.20 0.01 7.93
CA ASN A 73 -26.26 0.03 9.05
C ASN A 73 -25.17 1.08 8.79
N LYS A 74 -25.50 2.38 8.87
CA LYS A 74 -24.51 3.47 8.88
C LYS A 74 -23.82 3.56 10.26
N ASP A 75 -23.33 2.46 10.79
CA ASP A 75 -22.68 2.48 12.09
C ASP A 75 -21.16 2.56 11.88
N GLU A 76 -20.55 3.63 12.39
CA GLU A 76 -19.11 3.86 12.35
C GLU A 76 -18.33 2.69 12.99
N LYS A 77 -19.01 1.95 13.91
CA LYS A 77 -18.53 0.69 14.49
C LYS A 77 -18.14 -0.37 13.47
N VAL A 78 -18.74 -0.37 12.27
CA VAL A 78 -18.38 -1.31 11.20
C VAL A 78 -16.94 -1.11 10.72
N PHE A 79 -16.42 0.12 10.83
CA PHE A 79 -15.08 0.48 10.38
C PHE A 79 -14.07 0.61 11.51
N GLU A 80 -14.48 0.47 12.77
CA GLU A 80 -13.62 0.66 13.95
C GLU A 80 -12.33 -0.16 13.87
N GLY A 81 -12.43 -1.44 13.49
CA GLY A 81 -11.26 -2.31 13.31
C GLY A 81 -10.30 -1.82 12.24
N SER A 82 -10.84 -1.33 11.11
CA SER A 82 -10.04 -0.80 10.01
C SER A 82 -9.42 0.56 10.34
N ILE A 83 -10.17 1.46 10.99
CA ILE A 83 -9.66 2.74 11.51
C ILE A 83 -8.50 2.50 12.48
N ARG A 84 -8.68 1.57 13.43
CA ARG A 84 -7.65 1.25 14.44
C ARG A 84 -6.35 0.77 13.81
N VAL A 85 -6.42 0.00 12.73
CA VAL A 85 -5.23 -0.53 12.05
C VAL A 85 -4.64 0.47 11.07
N SER A 86 -5.45 1.01 10.15
CA SER A 86 -4.99 1.83 9.03
C SER A 86 -4.68 3.28 9.39
N ILE A 87 -5.36 3.83 10.40
CA ILE A 87 -5.16 5.21 10.84
C ILE A 87 -4.36 5.24 12.13
N ASP A 88 -4.79 4.54 13.17
CA ASP A 88 -4.14 4.58 14.48
C ASP A 88 -2.86 3.73 14.55
N ARG A 89 -2.57 2.94 13.51
CA ARG A 89 -1.40 2.05 13.41
C ARG A 89 -1.32 1.03 14.56
N ARG A 90 -2.46 0.67 15.14
CA ARG A 90 -2.57 -0.28 16.25
C ARG A 90 -2.92 -1.67 15.72
N GLN A 91 -2.03 -2.22 14.89
CA GLN A 91 -2.12 -3.61 14.49
C GLN A 91 -1.64 -4.49 15.64
N THR A 92 -2.55 -5.23 16.27
CA THR A 92 -2.18 -6.23 17.26
C THR A 92 -1.57 -7.41 16.53
N LYS A 93 -0.32 -7.75 16.88
CA LYS A 93 0.31 -8.99 16.40
C LYS A 93 -0.50 -10.15 17.01
N LEU A 94 -1.10 -10.99 16.18
CA LEU A 94 -1.64 -12.26 16.65
C LEU A 94 -0.45 -13.09 17.14
N ASP A 95 -0.45 -13.44 18.43
CA ASP A 95 0.44 -14.47 18.93
C ASP A 95 0.16 -15.73 18.12
N ARG A 96 1.18 -16.17 17.37
CA ARG A 96 1.09 -17.32 16.49
C ARG A 96 0.77 -18.52 17.37
N VAL A 97 -0.44 -19.04 17.27
CA VAL A 97 -0.70 -20.43 17.65
C VAL A 97 0.07 -21.27 16.64
N ASP A 98 1.06 -22.02 17.13
CA ASP A 98 1.95 -22.92 16.40
C ASP A 98 1.16 -24.02 15.67
N SER A 99 0.49 -23.63 14.60
CA SER A 99 0.08 -24.54 13.54
C SER A 99 0.75 -24.01 12.28
N THR A 100 1.65 -24.82 11.72
CA THR A 100 2.20 -24.63 10.38
C THR A 100 1.06 -24.74 9.37
N SER A 101 0.25 -23.69 9.27
CA SER A 101 -0.81 -23.58 8.28
C SER A 101 -0.19 -23.31 6.92
N ASP A 102 -0.84 -23.77 5.85
CA ASP A 102 -0.42 -23.56 4.45
C ASP A 102 -0.16 -22.08 4.12
N THR A 103 -0.80 -21.16 4.85
CA THR A 103 -0.58 -19.70 4.78
C THR A 103 0.85 -19.31 5.15
N GLN A 104 1.45 -19.97 6.13
CA GLN A 104 2.83 -19.73 6.57
C GLN A 104 3.83 -20.17 5.49
N ILE A 105 3.56 -21.32 4.85
CA ILE A 105 4.36 -21.84 3.75
C ILE A 105 4.29 -20.87 2.56
N LEU A 106 3.08 -20.42 2.20
CA LEU A 106 2.88 -19.45 1.13
C LEU A 106 3.60 -18.13 1.41
N TYR A 107 3.54 -17.65 2.66
CA TYR A 107 4.22 -16.40 3.05
C TYR A 107 5.74 -16.49 2.92
N GLU A 108 6.36 -17.58 3.39
CA GLU A 108 7.81 -17.77 3.25
C GLU A 108 8.24 -17.93 1.78
N GLN A 109 7.43 -18.61 0.95
CA GLN A 109 7.66 -18.67 -0.50
C GLN A 109 7.59 -17.27 -1.14
N LEU A 110 6.59 -16.46 -0.78
CA LEU A 110 6.45 -15.11 -1.29
C LEU A 110 7.62 -14.21 -0.87
N ARG A 111 8.06 -14.34 0.39
CA ARG A 111 9.21 -13.61 0.94
C ARG A 111 10.51 -13.95 0.21
N LEU A 112 10.75 -15.23 -0.07
CA LEU A 112 11.92 -15.68 -0.84
C LEU A 112 11.88 -15.12 -2.26
N HIS A 113 10.72 -15.18 -2.92
CA HIS A 113 10.56 -14.66 -4.26
C HIS A 113 10.78 -13.13 -4.33
N PHE A 114 10.25 -12.40 -3.35
CA PHE A 114 10.47 -10.95 -3.23
C PHE A 114 11.96 -10.63 -3.06
N LYS A 115 12.69 -11.41 -2.24
CA LYS A 115 14.12 -11.23 -2.03
C LYS A 115 14.91 -11.42 -3.33
N GLU A 116 14.59 -12.45 -4.12
CA GLU A 116 15.22 -12.66 -5.43
C GLU A 116 14.99 -11.49 -6.38
N LEU A 117 13.79 -10.93 -6.41
CA LEU A 117 13.48 -9.81 -7.28
C LEU A 117 14.22 -8.55 -6.89
N CYS A 118 14.33 -8.27 -5.59
CA CYS A 118 15.17 -7.18 -5.10
C CYS A 118 16.62 -7.37 -5.55
N THR A 119 17.16 -8.59 -5.46
CA THR A 119 18.51 -8.89 -5.95
C THR A 119 18.64 -8.63 -7.45
N ARG A 120 17.75 -9.17 -8.28
CA ARG A 120 17.78 -8.96 -9.74
C ARG A 120 17.62 -7.49 -10.12
N HIS A 121 16.75 -6.76 -9.42
CA HIS A 121 16.58 -5.33 -9.64
C HIS A 121 17.89 -4.59 -9.35
N ASN A 122 18.55 -4.88 -8.23
CA ASN A 122 19.82 -4.26 -7.87
C ASN A 122 20.94 -4.61 -8.86
N GLU A 123 20.99 -5.85 -9.36
CA GLU A 123 21.93 -6.26 -10.42
C GLU A 123 21.68 -5.51 -11.72
N LEU A 124 20.43 -5.39 -12.16
CA LEU A 124 20.07 -4.62 -13.35
C LEU A 124 20.42 -3.13 -13.21
N GLN A 125 20.23 -2.54 -12.02
CA GLN A 125 20.65 -1.17 -11.75
C GLN A 125 22.18 -1.02 -11.81
N ARG A 126 22.93 -1.99 -11.26
CA ARG A 126 24.39 -2.01 -11.36
C ARG A 126 24.88 -2.11 -12.80
N LEU A 127 24.29 -3.01 -13.59
CA LEU A 127 24.63 -3.16 -15.02
C LEU A 127 24.34 -1.89 -15.81
N ARG A 128 23.16 -1.27 -15.59
CA ARG A 128 22.84 0.03 -16.21
C ARG A 128 23.83 1.13 -15.83
N MET A 129 24.25 1.19 -14.57
CA MET A 129 25.27 2.15 -14.13
C MET A 129 26.64 1.91 -14.79
N GLN A 130 27.01 0.65 -15.03
CA GLN A 130 28.24 0.29 -15.74
C GLN A 130 28.17 0.63 -17.24
N GLU A 131 27.01 0.44 -17.88
CA GLU A 131 26.79 0.82 -19.28
C GLU A 131 26.80 2.35 -19.50
N LEU A 132 26.34 3.13 -18.51
CA LEU A 132 26.35 4.60 -18.55
C LEU A 132 27.75 5.22 -18.32
N HIS A 133 28.72 4.46 -17.77
CA HIS A 133 30.10 4.92 -17.56
C HIS A 133 31.15 3.90 -18.03
N PRO A 134 31.40 3.78 -19.36
CA PRO A 134 32.27 2.72 -19.88
C PRO A 134 33.78 2.87 -19.60
N ARG A 135 34.32 3.98 -19.07
CA ARG A 135 35.77 4.16 -18.92
C ARG A 135 36.20 5.13 -17.82
N GLN A 136 36.63 4.59 -16.67
CA GLN A 136 37.75 5.12 -15.86
C GLN A 136 38.52 3.99 -15.15
N PHE A 137 38.74 2.86 -15.82
CA PHE A 137 39.72 1.86 -15.38
C PHE A 137 40.53 1.40 -16.58
N ILE A 138 41.44 2.26 -17.04
CA ILE A 138 42.58 1.85 -17.86
C ILE A 138 43.83 2.29 -17.10
N ASP A 139 44.60 1.28 -16.71
CA ASP A 139 46.03 1.25 -16.34
C ASP A 139 46.60 2.26 -15.34
N ASN A 140 46.83 1.77 -14.12
CA ASN A 140 47.94 2.21 -13.28
C ASN A 140 48.84 1.02 -12.92
N SER A 141 49.18 0.20 -13.91
CA SER A 141 50.30 -0.74 -13.81
C SER A 141 51.38 -0.37 -14.82
N GLN A 142 52.53 0.02 -14.27
CA GLN A 142 53.86 0.21 -14.90
C GLN A 142 54.31 1.66 -15.12
N SER A 143 54.99 2.21 -14.10
CA SER A 143 56.17 3.06 -14.28
C SER A 143 56.85 3.23 -12.92
N LEU A 144 57.89 2.45 -12.64
CA LEU A 144 59.00 2.78 -11.72
C LEU A 144 60.11 1.73 -11.93
N PHE A 145 60.93 1.96 -12.95
CA PHE A 145 62.37 1.69 -12.95
C PHE A 145 63.05 3.01 -13.30
#